data_AF-A0A4U5MW74-F1
#
_entry.id   AF-A0A4U5MW74-F1
#
_cell.length_a   1.000
_cell.length_b   1.000
_cell.length_c   1.000
_cell.angle_alpha   90.00
_cell.angle_beta   90.00
_cell.angle_gamma   90.00
#
_symmetry.space_group_name_H-M   'P 1'
#
loop_
_entity.id
_entity.type
_entity.pdbx_description
1 polymer ?
#
loop_
_entity_poly.entity_id
_entity_poly.type
_entity_poly.pdbx_seq_one_letter_code
_entity_poly.pdbx_strand_id
1 'polypeptide(L)'
;MVMSLRTGHDADVTVRIRRHHKDTLYSSTHNMWHLRYIGGPEPDATCPAIVRKCIDSVMTTPVNTSMMEVVKALGLRMDFEYLAKGQLFTKGNVKVIIEQLQKTDRPGSYQEQDLKLISDSHLITMTMSLPENGDYKSAAKHIREFADQLVPLTCMEKVDYWVKKSSTA
;
A
#
# COMPACT_ATOMS: atom_id res chain seq x y z
N MET A 1 -8.02 5.69 2.72
CA MET A 1 -8.64 4.95 1.60
C MET A 1 -7.58 4.60 0.59
N VAL A 2 -7.58 3.37 0.09
CA VAL A 2 -6.63 2.87 -0.90
C VAL A 2 -7.40 2.14 -2.01
N MET A 3 -7.05 2.42 -3.25
CA MET A 3 -7.57 1.76 -4.45
C MET A 3 -6.41 1.17 -5.23
N SER A 4 -6.56 -0.06 -5.70
CA SER A 4 -5.65 -0.69 -6.66
C SER A 4 -6.25 -0.59 -8.06
N LEU A 5 -5.43 -0.25 -9.04
CA LEU A 5 -5.82 -0.03 -10.43
C LEU A 5 -4.94 -0.85 -11.38
N ARG A 6 -5.50 -1.32 -12.49
CA ARG A 6 -4.80 -2.11 -13.52
C ARG A 6 -5.15 -1.70 -14.95
N THR A 7 -4.28 -2.01 -15.90
CA THR A 7 -4.52 -1.93 -17.35
C THR A 7 -4.95 -3.30 -17.89
N GLY A 8 -6.01 -3.37 -18.71
CA GLY A 8 -6.39 -4.62 -19.39
C GLY A 8 -6.84 -5.78 -18.47
N HIS A 9 -6.75 -7.00 -18.99
CA HIS A 9 -7.06 -8.26 -18.27
C HIS A 9 -5.82 -8.91 -17.65
N ASP A 10 -4.64 -8.74 -18.26
CA ASP A 10 -3.34 -9.13 -17.69
C ASP A 10 -2.70 -7.94 -16.96
N ALA A 11 -2.25 -8.19 -15.73
CA ALA A 11 -1.79 -7.15 -14.81
C ALA A 11 -0.31 -6.80 -15.02
N ASP A 12 0.03 -6.19 -16.15
CA ASP A 12 1.41 -5.72 -16.39
C ASP A 12 1.76 -4.50 -15.52
N VAL A 13 0.76 -3.70 -15.14
CA VAL A 13 0.94 -2.46 -14.36
C VAL A 13 -0.13 -2.35 -13.27
N THR A 14 0.30 -2.29 -12.01
CA THR A 14 -0.58 -1.98 -10.88
C THR A 14 -0.24 -0.60 -10.30
N VAL A 15 -1.25 0.28 -10.23
CA VAL A 15 -1.14 1.60 -9.59
C VAL A 15 -2.03 1.62 -8.35
N ARG A 16 -1.48 2.04 -7.21
CA ARG A 16 -2.24 2.27 -5.99
C ARG A 16 -2.50 3.75 -5.80
N ILE A 17 -3.77 4.14 -5.67
CA ILE A 17 -4.15 5.51 -5.33
C ILE A 17 -4.64 5.55 -3.89
N ARG A 18 -4.17 6.54 -3.12
CA ARG A 18 -4.53 6.71 -1.71
C ARG A 18 -4.94 8.14 -1.42
N ARG A 19 -5.91 8.30 -0.52
CA ARG A 19 -6.26 9.58 0.10
C ARG A 19 -6.63 9.41 1.57
N HIS A 20 -6.55 10.51 2.30
CA HIS A 20 -7.13 10.57 3.63
C HIS A 20 -8.67 10.50 3.51
N HIS A 21 -9.31 9.60 4.25
CA HIS A 21 -10.73 9.32 4.05
C HIS A 21 -11.64 10.33 4.76
N LYS A 22 -11.25 10.79 5.95
CA LYS A 22 -12.05 11.67 6.80
C LYS A 22 -11.70 13.16 6.64
N ASP A 23 -11.06 13.54 5.54
CA ASP A 23 -10.79 14.95 5.28
C ASP A 23 -12.08 15.70 4.99
N THR A 24 -12.34 16.73 5.79
CA THR A 24 -13.45 17.65 5.55
C THR A 24 -13.25 18.38 4.23
N LEU A 25 -14.34 18.88 3.64
CA LEU A 25 -14.30 19.69 2.40
C LEU A 25 -13.42 20.94 2.51
N TYR A 26 -13.15 21.39 3.73
CA TYR A 26 -12.30 22.55 4.04
C TYR A 26 -10.83 22.18 4.28
N SER A 27 -10.49 20.88 4.26
CA SER A 27 -9.11 20.44 4.36
C SER A 27 -8.35 20.76 3.07
N SER A 28 -7.15 21.31 3.19
CA SER A 28 -6.25 21.55 2.07
C SER A 28 -5.88 20.27 1.30
N THR A 29 -6.07 19.10 1.92
CA THR A 29 -5.77 17.78 1.35
C THR A 29 -7.01 17.04 0.83
N HIS A 30 -8.22 17.63 0.89
CA HIS A 30 -9.47 16.95 0.53
C HIS A 30 -9.47 16.36 -0.89
N ASN A 31 -8.84 17.06 -1.84
CA ASN A 31 -8.70 16.64 -3.24
C ASN A 31 -7.27 16.18 -3.60
N MET A 32 -6.43 15.91 -2.60
CA MET A 32 -5.08 15.40 -2.81
C MET A 32 -5.07 13.87 -2.79
N TRP A 33 -4.48 13.29 -3.83
CA TRP A 33 -4.34 11.85 -3.97
C TRP A 33 -2.89 11.48 -4.20
N HIS A 34 -2.46 10.45 -3.51
CA HIS A 34 -1.14 9.87 -3.65
C HIS A 34 -1.21 8.66 -4.59
N LEU A 35 -0.59 8.77 -5.75
CA LEU A 35 -0.47 7.70 -6.74
C LEU A 35 0.88 7.00 -6.55
N ARG A 36 0.86 5.67 -6.46
CA ARG A 36 2.04 4.84 -6.33
C ARG A 36 2.02 3.74 -7.37
N TYR A 37 2.98 3.75 -8.28
CA TYR A 37 3.31 2.57 -9.06
C TYR A 37 4.20 1.65 -8.22
N ILE A 38 3.94 0.34 -8.26
CA ILE A 38 4.75 -0.68 -7.59
C ILE A 38 5.15 -1.71 -8.65
N GLY A 39 6.44 -1.74 -8.97
CA GLY A 39 7.01 -2.73 -9.89
C GLY A 39 7.09 -4.13 -9.28
N GLY A 40 7.50 -5.08 -10.12
CA GLY A 40 7.80 -6.44 -9.68
C GLY A 40 8.91 -6.49 -8.61
N PRO A 41 8.94 -7.54 -7.78
CA PRO A 41 10.04 -7.80 -6.86
C PRO A 41 11.34 -8.07 -7.62
N GLU A 42 12.45 -7.49 -7.16
CA GLU A 42 13.77 -7.81 -7.66
C GLU A 42 14.09 -9.30 -7.40
N PRO A 43 14.65 -10.04 -8.37
CA PRO A 43 14.94 -11.46 -8.24
C PRO A 43 16.19 -11.69 -7.38
N ASP A 44 16.06 -11.49 -6.08
CA ASP A 44 17.09 -11.81 -5.08
C ASP A 44 16.48 -12.67 -3.96
N ALA A 45 16.62 -13.99 -4.10
CA ALA A 45 16.13 -14.96 -3.12
C ALA A 45 16.85 -14.85 -1.77
N THR A 46 18.10 -14.39 -1.76
CA THR A 46 18.93 -14.26 -0.56
C THR A 46 18.65 -12.99 0.23
N CYS A 47 18.02 -12.00 -0.40
CA CYS A 47 17.66 -10.75 0.24
C CYS A 47 16.61 -10.99 1.34
N PRO A 48 16.85 -10.53 2.58
CA PRO A 48 15.96 -10.81 3.73
C PRO A 48 14.70 -9.93 3.74
N ALA A 49 14.54 -9.05 2.76
CA ALA A 49 13.37 -8.20 2.56
C ALA A 49 12.92 -8.23 1.10
N ILE A 50 11.70 -7.74 0.86
CA ILE A 50 11.15 -7.60 -0.49
C ILE A 50 11.63 -6.26 -1.06
N VAL A 51 12.34 -6.30 -2.19
CA VAL A 51 12.86 -5.09 -2.85
C VAL A 51 12.08 -4.84 -4.13
N ARG A 52 11.61 -3.61 -4.32
CA ARG A 52 10.78 -3.21 -5.47
C ARG A 52 11.05 -1.78 -5.88
N LYS A 53 11.00 -1.53 -7.19
CA LYS A 53 10.90 -0.17 -7.71
C LYS A 53 9.52 0.40 -7.39
N CYS A 54 9.50 1.57 -6.78
CA CYS A 54 8.28 2.32 -6.49
C CYS A 54 8.41 3.72 -7.09
N ILE A 55 7.35 4.22 -7.72
CA ILE A 55 7.28 5.60 -8.18
C ILE A 55 6.09 6.24 -7.47
N ASP A 56 6.36 7.31 -6.74
CA ASP A 56 5.37 8.06 -5.98
C ASP A 56 5.10 9.41 -6.66
N SER A 57 3.83 9.76 -6.77
CA SER A 57 3.38 11.06 -7.26
C SER A 57 2.18 11.54 -6.46
N VAL A 58 2.02 12.86 -6.38
CA VAL A 58 0.86 13.50 -5.77
C VAL A 58 0.08 14.20 -6.87
N MET A 59 -1.21 13.91 -6.95
CA MET A 59 -2.13 14.52 -7.90
C MET A 59 -3.24 15.24 -7.17
N THR A 60 -3.62 16.40 -7.69
CA THR A 60 -4.80 17.16 -7.26
C THR A 60 -5.79 17.21 -8.40
N THR A 61 -7.08 17.13 -8.06
CA THR A 61 -8.16 17.38 -9.02
C THR A 61 -8.77 18.75 -8.76
N PRO A 62 -9.28 19.44 -9.80
CA PRO A 62 -10.17 20.56 -9.62
C PRO A 62 -11.36 20.19 -8.73
N VAL A 63 -11.94 21.18 -8.04
CA VAL A 63 -13.02 20.98 -7.05
C VAL A 63 -14.22 20.21 -7.62
N ASN A 64 -14.50 20.38 -8.91
CA ASN A 64 -15.65 19.78 -9.57
C ASN A 64 -15.30 18.55 -10.43
N THR A 65 -14.10 17.97 -10.25
CA THR A 65 -13.65 16.81 -11.02
C THR A 65 -13.42 15.63 -10.09
N SER A 66 -14.07 14.50 -10.40
CA SER A 66 -13.87 13.27 -9.65
C SER A 66 -12.55 12.63 -10.03
N MET A 67 -11.77 12.19 -9.04
CA MET A 67 -10.56 11.40 -9.28
C MET A 67 -10.84 10.15 -10.14
N MET A 68 -12.02 9.56 -9.99
CA MET A 68 -12.41 8.38 -10.78
C MET A 68 -12.54 8.68 -12.27
N GLU A 69 -12.92 9.90 -12.64
CA GLU A 69 -12.99 10.32 -14.04
C GLU A 69 -11.59 10.43 -14.63
N VAL A 70 -10.63 10.97 -13.87
CA VAL A 70 -9.22 11.04 -14.27
C VAL A 70 -8.64 9.63 -14.43
N VAL A 71 -8.87 8.75 -13.45
CA VAL A 71 -8.46 7.33 -13.51
C VAL A 71 -9.01 6.64 -14.76
N LYS A 72 -10.29 6.85 -15.06
CA LYS A 72 -10.94 6.30 -16.26
C LYS A 72 -10.34 6.85 -17.55
N ALA A 73 -10.04 8.16 -17.59
CA ALA A 73 -9.42 8.82 -18.74
C ALA A 73 -8.00 8.28 -19.02
N LEU A 74 -7.28 7.85 -17.98
CA LEU A 74 -5.98 7.18 -18.09
C LEU A 74 -6.09 5.70 -18.54
N GLY A 75 -7.30 5.19 -18.78
CA GLY A 75 -7.52 3.80 -19.18
C GLY A 75 -7.38 2.79 -18.04
N LEU A 76 -7.31 3.26 -16.78
CA LEU A 76 -7.18 2.42 -15.61
C LEU A 76 -8.55 1.94 -15.12
N ARG A 77 -8.60 0.70 -14.64
CA ARG A 77 -9.81 0.10 -14.04
C ARG A 77 -9.54 -0.25 -12.59
N MET A 78 -10.55 -0.08 -11.74
CA MET A 78 -10.50 -0.50 -10.34
C MET A 78 -10.37 -2.02 -10.26
N ASP A 79 -9.38 -2.48 -9.48
CA ASP A 79 -9.18 -3.87 -9.16
C ASP A 79 -9.83 -4.20 -7.81
N PHE A 80 -9.44 -3.48 -6.76
CA PHE A 80 -10.06 -3.56 -5.44
C PHE A 80 -9.86 -2.25 -4.67
N GLU A 81 -10.66 -2.06 -3.62
CA GLU A 81 -10.54 -0.94 -2.69
C GLU A 81 -10.65 -1.37 -1.23
N TYR A 82 -10.01 -0.61 -0.36
CA TYR A 82 -10.07 -0.83 1.09
C TYR A 82 -9.81 0.46 1.88
N LEU A 83 -10.25 0.45 3.13
CA LEU A 83 -9.91 1.44 4.15
C LEU A 83 -8.86 0.84 5.07
N ALA A 84 -7.87 1.66 5.41
CA ALA A 84 -6.86 1.32 6.40
C ALA A 84 -6.93 2.36 7.51
N LYS A 85 -6.97 1.89 8.75
CA LYS A 85 -6.94 2.73 9.96
C LYS A 85 -5.82 2.22 10.85
N GLY A 86 -4.91 3.10 11.22
CA GLY A 86 -3.69 2.66 11.90
C GLY A 86 -2.79 3.80 12.35
N GLN A 87 -1.58 3.41 12.75
CA GLN A 87 -0.51 4.29 13.21
C GLN A 87 0.74 4.10 12.34
N LEU A 88 1.46 5.19 12.11
CA LEU A 88 2.76 5.20 11.42
C LEU A 88 3.82 5.65 12.41
N PHE A 89 4.84 4.83 12.60
CA PHE A 89 6.04 5.13 13.36
C PHE A 89 7.23 5.25 12.42
N THR A 90 8.14 6.17 12.72
CA THR A 90 9.34 6.40 11.91
C THR A 90 10.59 6.41 12.79
N LYS A 91 11.62 5.68 12.37
CA LYS A 91 12.96 5.71 12.97
C LYS A 91 13.99 5.83 11.86
N GLY A 92 14.56 7.03 11.69
CA GLY A 92 15.38 7.34 10.51
C GLY A 92 14.58 7.08 9.22
N ASN A 93 15.13 6.24 8.34
CA ASN A 93 14.50 5.87 7.08
C ASN A 93 13.52 4.68 7.18
N VAL A 94 13.43 4.03 8.34
CA VAL A 94 12.49 2.94 8.59
C VAL A 94 11.11 3.49 8.93
N LYS A 95 10.09 2.98 8.25
CA LYS A 95 8.67 3.24 8.53
C LYS A 95 8.01 1.94 8.98
N VAL A 96 7.36 1.97 10.13
CA VAL A 96 6.54 0.87 10.66
C VAL A 96 5.08 1.32 10.66
N ILE A 97 4.24 0.62 9.91
CA ILE A 97 2.81 0.88 9.80
C ILE A 97 2.09 -0.26 10.51
N ILE A 98 1.19 0.08 11.43
CA ILE A 98 0.32 -0.87 12.13
C ILE A 98 -1.11 -0.48 11.82
N GLU A 99 -1.84 -1.31 11.09
CA GLU A 99 -3.17 -0.95 10.57
C GLU A 99 -4.17 -2.09 10.60
N GLN A 100 -5.44 -1.74 10.84
CA GLN A 100 -6.58 -2.61 10.55
C GLN A 100 -7.13 -2.28 9.17
N LEU A 101 -7.43 -3.33 8.41
CA LEU A 101 -7.96 -3.20 7.07
C LEU A 101 -9.47 -3.51 7.06
N GLN A 102 -10.22 -2.65 6.40
CA GLN A 102 -11.66 -2.80 6.19
C GLN A 102 -11.94 -2.78 4.69
N LYS A 103 -12.82 -3.65 4.24
CA LYS A 103 -13.40 -3.60 2.88
C LYS A 103 -14.83 -3.05 2.97
N THR A 104 -15.30 -2.47 1.87
CA THR A 104 -16.72 -2.12 1.72
C THR A 104 -17.46 -3.25 1.01
N ASP A 105 -18.69 -3.52 1.43
CA ASP A 105 -19.60 -4.43 0.71
C ASP A 105 -20.18 -3.79 -0.55
N ARG A 106 -20.22 -2.46 -0.60
CA ARG A 106 -20.79 -1.68 -1.71
C ARG A 106 -19.73 -0.73 -2.26
N PRO A 107 -19.17 -0.99 -3.45
CA PRO A 107 -18.13 -0.15 -4.02
C PRO A 107 -18.50 1.34 -4.02
N GLY A 108 -17.60 2.18 -3.55
CA GLY A 108 -17.82 3.63 -3.41
C GLY A 108 -18.68 4.07 -2.22
N SER A 109 -19.27 3.15 -1.45
CA SER A 109 -19.88 3.46 -0.15
C SER A 109 -18.90 3.21 0.98
N TYR A 110 -18.75 4.16 1.89
CA TYR A 110 -17.81 4.07 3.02
C TYR A 110 -18.47 4.43 4.35
N GLN A 111 -19.79 4.25 4.43
CA GLN A 111 -20.54 4.39 5.68
C GLN A 111 -20.19 3.24 6.62
N GLU A 112 -20.12 3.49 7.93
CA GLU A 112 -19.63 2.49 8.91
C GLU A 112 -20.41 1.16 8.85
N GLN A 113 -21.71 1.21 8.55
CA GLN A 113 -22.58 0.04 8.37
C GLN A 113 -22.23 -0.85 7.18
N ASP A 114 -21.56 -0.30 6.15
CA ASP A 114 -21.16 -1.01 4.93
C ASP A 114 -19.71 -1.53 5.01
N LEU A 115 -19.00 -1.22 6.11
CA LEU A 115 -17.60 -1.58 6.30
C LEU A 115 -17.44 -2.86 7.10
N LYS A 116 -16.62 -3.77 6.57
CA LYS A 116 -16.28 -5.04 7.23
C LYS A 116 -14.78 -5.16 7.40
N LEU A 117 -14.35 -5.59 8.58
CA LEU A 117 -12.97 -5.95 8.84
C LEU A 117 -12.57 -7.12 7.93
N ILE A 118 -11.34 -7.04 7.40
CA ILE A 118 -10.75 -8.14 6.61
C ILE A 118 -10.26 -9.26 7.54
N SER A 119 -9.80 -8.90 8.74
CA SER A 119 -9.40 -9.82 9.80
C SER A 119 -9.49 -9.14 11.18
N ASP A 120 -9.42 -9.95 12.24
CA ASP A 120 -9.40 -9.46 13.63
C ASP A 120 -8.00 -9.01 14.09
N SER A 121 -6.99 -9.16 13.23
CA SER A 121 -5.59 -8.83 13.52
C SER A 121 -5.19 -7.49 12.90
N HIS A 122 -4.14 -6.89 13.45
CA HIS A 122 -3.47 -5.76 12.81
C HIS A 122 -2.45 -6.27 11.79
N LEU A 123 -2.38 -5.62 10.63
CA LEU A 123 -1.30 -5.79 9.68
C LEU A 123 -0.14 -4.88 10.10
N ILE A 124 1.03 -5.48 10.34
CA ILE A 124 2.27 -4.76 10.61
C ILE A 124 3.14 -4.80 9.36
N THR A 125 3.47 -3.63 8.82
CA THR A 125 4.35 -3.50 7.65
C THR A 125 5.56 -2.65 8.01
N MET A 126 6.76 -3.18 7.74
CA MET A 126 8.02 -2.44 7.88
C MET A 126 8.59 -2.16 6.50
N THR A 127 8.91 -0.90 6.22
CA THR A 127 9.44 -0.47 4.91
C THR A 127 10.57 0.54 5.08
N MET A 128 11.45 0.59 4.09
CA MET A 128 12.44 1.64 3.90
C MET A 128 12.41 2.07 2.43
N SER A 129 12.50 3.38 2.18
CA SER A 129 12.62 3.93 0.84
C SER A 129 14.05 4.38 0.60
N LEU A 130 14.57 4.07 -0.58
CA LEU A 130 15.93 4.41 -0.98
C LEU A 130 15.89 5.22 -2.29
N PRO A 131 16.90 6.07 -2.54
CA PRO A 131 17.15 6.58 -3.89
C PRO A 131 17.36 5.44 -4.88
N GLU A 132 17.16 5.70 -6.18
CA GLU A 132 17.25 4.68 -7.24
C GLU A 132 18.58 3.91 -7.23
N ASN A 133 19.67 4.58 -6.87
CA ASN A 133 21.03 4.02 -6.86
C ASN A 133 21.46 3.57 -5.45
N GLY A 134 20.52 3.50 -4.50
CA GLY A 134 20.81 3.14 -3.11
C GLY A 134 21.16 1.66 -2.95
N ASP A 135 22.04 1.35 -2.00
CA ASP A 135 22.37 -0.03 -1.64
C ASP A 135 21.20 -0.70 -0.90
N TYR A 136 20.35 -1.38 -1.66
CA TYR A 136 19.20 -2.10 -1.11
C TYR A 136 19.60 -3.28 -0.23
N LYS A 137 20.79 -3.87 -0.40
CA LYS A 137 21.21 -5.06 0.35
C LYS A 137 21.49 -4.69 1.81
N SER A 138 22.24 -3.60 2.02
CA SER A 138 22.48 -3.05 3.35
C SER A 138 21.17 -2.63 4.03
N ALA A 139 20.29 -1.93 3.31
CA ALA A 139 18.98 -1.53 3.82
C ALA A 139 18.08 -2.72 4.20
N ALA A 140 18.04 -3.77 3.37
CA ALA A 140 17.27 -4.98 3.66
C ALA A 140 17.79 -5.71 4.90
N LYS A 141 19.12 -5.78 5.06
CA LYS A 141 19.75 -6.33 6.27
C LYS A 141 19.34 -5.52 7.51
N HIS A 142 19.39 -4.19 7.42
CA HIS A 142 18.99 -3.31 8.52
C HIS A 142 17.51 -3.48 8.91
N ILE A 143 16.60 -3.61 7.93
CA ILE A 143 15.19 -3.93 8.18
C ILE A 143 15.07 -5.25 8.94
N ARG A 144 15.78 -6.30 8.50
CA ARG A 144 15.74 -7.62 9.14
C ARG A 144 16.26 -7.56 10.58
N GLU A 145 17.41 -6.93 10.80
CA GLU A 145 18.02 -6.76 12.13
C GLU A 145 17.09 -5.97 13.08
N PHE A 146 16.38 -4.95 12.57
CA PHE A 146 15.41 -4.22 13.38
C PHE A 146 14.14 -5.04 13.66
N ALA A 147 13.69 -5.83 12.68
CA ALA A 147 12.56 -6.74 12.83
C ALA A 147 12.84 -7.84 13.86
N ASP A 148 14.07 -8.35 13.95
CA ASP A 148 14.47 -9.37 14.94
C ASP A 148 14.45 -8.84 16.38
N GLN A 149 14.73 -7.54 16.56
CA GLN A 149 14.66 -6.87 17.87
C GLN A 149 13.23 -6.72 18.40
N LEU A 150 12.21 -6.95 17.57
CA LEU A 150 10.81 -6.88 17.99
C LEU A 150 10.32 -8.17 18.67
N VAL A 151 11.14 -9.23 18.72
CA VAL A 151 10.80 -10.45 19.48
C VAL A 151 10.87 -10.15 20.99
N PRO A 152 9.87 -10.58 21.80
CA PRO A 152 8.73 -11.43 21.45
C PRO A 152 7.45 -10.66 21.10
N LEU A 153 7.47 -9.33 21.03
CA LEU A 153 6.29 -8.50 20.77
C LEU A 153 5.60 -8.87 19.45
N THR A 154 6.38 -9.13 18.40
CA THR A 154 5.88 -9.64 17.12
C THR A 154 6.95 -10.42 16.36
N CYS A 155 6.52 -11.40 15.56
CA CYS A 155 7.38 -12.10 14.61
C CYS A 155 7.15 -11.53 13.21
N MET A 156 8.15 -10.83 12.70
CA MET A 156 8.12 -10.23 11.35
C MET A 156 8.77 -11.18 10.35
N GLU A 157 8.11 -11.48 9.25
CA GLU A 157 8.59 -12.38 8.20
C GLU A 157 8.62 -11.71 6.82
N LYS A 158 9.51 -12.19 5.95
CA LYS A 158 9.47 -11.86 4.52
C LYS A 158 8.36 -12.68 3.87
N VAL A 159 7.20 -12.06 3.64
CA VAL A 159 6.03 -12.74 3.07
C VAL A 159 5.92 -12.48 1.56
N ASP A 160 6.31 -13.45 0.73
CA ASP A 160 6.26 -13.34 -0.73
C ASP A 160 4.82 -13.49 -1.28
N TYR A 161 4.01 -12.45 -1.11
CA TYR A 161 2.57 -12.47 -1.45
C TYR A 161 2.24 -12.44 -2.95
N TRP A 162 3.22 -12.30 -3.84
CA TRP A 162 3.02 -12.33 -5.30
C TRP A 162 3.09 -13.76 -5.86
N VAL A 163 3.67 -14.69 -5.10
CA VAL A 163 3.64 -16.10 -5.45
C VAL A 163 2.27 -16.61 -5.02
N LYS A 164 1.40 -16.95 -5.99
CA LYS A 164 0.20 -17.72 -5.69
C LYS A 164 0.68 -19.03 -5.07
N LYS A 165 0.58 -19.16 -3.74
CA LYS A 165 0.71 -20.47 -3.10
C LYS A 165 -0.43 -21.31 -3.68
N SER A 166 -0.09 -22.32 -4.48
CA SER A 166 -1.04 -23.38 -4.80
C SER A 166 -1.53 -23.91 -3.47
N SER A 167 -2.80 -23.66 -3.16
CA SER A 167 -3.47 -24.30 -2.04
C SER A 167 -3.47 -25.80 -2.33
N THR A 168 -2.54 -26.54 -1.72
CA THR A 168 -2.69 -27.97 -1.53
C THR A 168 -3.90 -28.17 -0.63
N ALA A 169 -5.04 -28.47 -1.26
CA ALA A 169 -6.18 -29.12 -0.62
C ALA A 169 -5.90 -30.63 -0.56
#